data_AF-A0A1E3NT24-F1
#
_entry.id   AF-A0A1E3NT24-F1
#
_cell.length_a   1.000
_cell.length_b   1.000
_cell.length_c   1.000
_cell.angle_alpha   90.00
_cell.angle_beta   90.00
_cell.angle_gamma   90.00
#
_symmetry.space_group_name_H-M   'P 1'
#
loop_
_entity.id
_entity.type
_entity.pdbx_description
1 polymer ?
#
loop_
_entity_poly.entity_id
_entity_poly.type
_entity_poly.pdbx_seq_one_letter_code
_entity_poly.pdbx_strand_id
1 'polypeptide(L)'
;MSYNGIGLKSAKGSSTSGYVQRNVGDARAERIGESKGKHYYKRQLNEKHQEKVEKQRKFADLSLDKEILDHETKREIEVKVMEYRDKVEAENSNMEDEEIDQLVDKYRIKLHKVR
;
A
#
# COMPACT_ATOMS: atom_id res chain seq x y z
N MET A 1 -26.66 -15.83 -49.76
CA MET A 1 -25.90 -16.08 -48.51
C MET A 1 -25.06 -14.86 -48.25
N SER A 2 -25.02 -14.38 -47.00
CA SER A 2 -24.12 -13.31 -46.57
C SER A 2 -22.66 -13.79 -46.59
N TYR A 3 -21.71 -12.89 -46.86
CA TYR A 3 -20.28 -13.20 -46.92
C TYR A 3 -19.68 -13.11 -45.51
N ASN A 4 -18.96 -14.15 -45.06
CA ASN A 4 -18.38 -14.24 -43.71
C ASN A 4 -19.38 -13.97 -42.57
N GLY A 5 -20.66 -14.30 -42.76
CA GLY A 5 -21.72 -14.03 -41.79
C GLY A 5 -22.10 -12.55 -41.63
N ILE A 6 -21.54 -11.65 -42.45
CA ILE A 6 -21.76 -10.20 -42.38
C ILE A 6 -22.57 -9.74 -43.61
N GLY A 7 -23.51 -8.81 -43.40
CA GLY A 7 -24.33 -8.22 -44.46
C GLY A 7 -25.71 -8.85 -44.60
N LEU A 8 -26.37 -8.60 -45.74
CA LEU A 8 -27.74 -9.04 -46.00
C LEU A 8 -27.80 -10.49 -46.50
N LYS A 9 -28.88 -11.20 -46.15
CA LYS A 9 -29.14 -12.56 -46.67
C LYS A 9 -29.37 -12.57 -48.19
N SER A 10 -30.05 -11.53 -48.69
CA SER A 10 -30.32 -11.21 -50.09
C SER A 10 -30.55 -9.70 -50.22
N ALA A 11 -30.24 -9.12 -51.38
CA ALA A 11 -30.59 -7.73 -51.72
C ALA A 11 -32.10 -7.57 -52.07
N LYS A 12 -32.81 -8.69 -52.30
CA LYS A 12 -34.26 -8.66 -52.54
C LYS A 12 -34.98 -8.21 -51.27
N GLY A 13 -35.80 -7.16 -51.40
CA GLY A 13 -36.56 -6.59 -50.28
C GLY A 13 -35.78 -5.57 -49.44
N SER A 14 -34.50 -5.31 -49.73
CA SER A 14 -33.73 -4.25 -49.06
C SER A 14 -33.73 -2.92 -49.81
N SER A 15 -34.37 -2.86 -50.99
CA SER A 15 -34.47 -1.69 -51.87
C SER A 15 -33.14 -0.98 -52.16
N THR A 16 -32.03 -1.72 -52.08
CA THR A 16 -30.65 -1.24 -52.22
C THR A 16 -29.82 -2.28 -52.96
N SER A 17 -28.60 -1.94 -53.38
CA SER A 17 -27.69 -2.87 -54.08
C SER A 17 -27.19 -4.03 -53.21
N GLY A 18 -27.38 -3.95 -51.88
CA GLY A 18 -26.80 -4.92 -50.94
C GLY A 18 -25.28 -4.87 -50.87
N TYR A 19 -24.66 -3.78 -51.34
CA TYR A 19 -23.21 -3.60 -51.32
C TYR A 19 -22.71 -3.38 -49.88
N VAL A 20 -21.83 -4.27 -49.43
CA VAL A 20 -21.25 -4.25 -48.08
C VAL A 20 -19.82 -3.74 -48.17
N GLN A 21 -19.53 -2.63 -47.51
CA GLN A 21 -18.18 -2.12 -47.34
C GLN A 21 -17.62 -2.52 -45.97
N ARG A 22 -16.33 -2.82 -45.92
CA ARG A 22 -15.63 -2.95 -44.64
C ARG A 22 -15.49 -1.56 -43.99
N ASN A 23 -15.66 -1.49 -42.68
CA ASN A 23 -15.39 -0.26 -41.94
C ASN A 23 -13.86 -0.02 -41.89
N VAL A 24 -13.42 1.16 -42.33
CA VAL A 24 -12.00 1.55 -42.32
C VAL A 24 -11.53 2.01 -40.93
N GLY A 25 -12.42 2.61 -40.13
CA GLY A 25 -12.17 2.92 -38.71
C GLY A 25 -12.09 1.65 -37.86
N ASP A 26 -12.78 0.59 -38.28
CA ASP A 26 -12.59 -0.76 -37.75
C ASP A 26 -11.40 -1.49 -38.41
N ALA A 27 -10.30 -0.77 -38.60
CA ALA A 27 -9.02 -1.37 -38.92
C ALA A 27 -8.60 -2.30 -37.75
N ARG A 28 -9.04 -3.55 -37.79
CA ARG A 28 -8.58 -4.71 -37.01
C ARG A 28 -7.91 -4.38 -35.67
N ALA A 29 -8.67 -4.59 -34.60
CA ALA A 29 -8.10 -4.93 -33.29
C ALA A 29 -7.08 -6.11 -33.38
N GLU A 30 -7.07 -6.87 -34.48
CA GLU A 30 -6.10 -7.91 -34.82
C GLU A 30 -4.70 -7.41 -35.22
N ARG A 31 -4.46 -6.09 -35.40
CA ARG A 31 -3.09 -5.55 -35.28
C ARG A 31 -2.73 -5.41 -33.80
N ILE A 32 -2.80 -6.56 -33.13
CA ILE A 32 -2.35 -6.82 -31.77
C ILE A 32 -0.86 -6.50 -31.77
N GLY A 33 -0.50 -5.33 -31.22
CA GLY A 33 0.88 -4.92 -31.06
C GLY A 33 1.03 -3.42 -30.91
N GLU A 34 0.45 -2.61 -31.80
CA GLU A 34 1.03 -1.27 -31.98
C GLU A 34 0.15 -0.03 -31.89
N SER A 35 -1.18 -0.07 -31.96
CA SER A 35 -1.94 1.19 -31.98
C SER A 35 -3.32 1.14 -31.32
N LYS A 36 -4.09 0.06 -31.51
CA LYS A 36 -5.40 -0.11 -30.85
C LYS A 36 -5.23 -0.70 -29.46
N GLY A 37 -4.87 0.16 -28.52
CA GLY A 37 -4.66 -0.23 -27.12
C GLY A 37 -3.56 0.55 -26.45
N LYS A 38 -2.57 1.10 -27.19
CA LYS A 38 -1.47 1.86 -26.57
C LYS A 38 -1.95 3.07 -25.79
N HIS A 39 -2.87 3.86 -26.33
CA HIS A 39 -3.39 5.04 -25.61
C HIS A 39 -4.30 4.66 -24.43
N TYR A 40 -5.13 3.63 -24.58
CA TYR A 40 -5.97 3.13 -23.49
C TYR A 40 -5.14 2.47 -22.37
N TYR A 41 -4.19 1.62 -22.73
CA TYR A 41 -3.24 0.97 -21.83
C TYR A 41 -2.32 1.98 -21.16
N LYS A 42 -1.80 2.97 -21.90
CA LYS A 42 -1.01 4.08 -21.33
C LYS A 42 -1.86 4.90 -20.35
N ARG A 43 -3.14 5.14 -20.64
CA ARG A 43 -4.06 5.79 -19.71
C ARG A 43 -4.22 4.96 -18.43
N GLN A 44 -4.48 3.66 -18.54
CA GLN A 44 -4.58 2.78 -17.37
C GLN A 44 -3.28 2.72 -16.55
N LEU A 45 -2.12 2.67 -17.21
CA LEU A 45 -0.83 2.67 -16.51
C LEU A 45 -0.60 3.99 -15.77
N ASN A 46 -0.92 5.12 -16.41
CA ASN A 46 -0.81 6.43 -15.79
C ASN A 46 -1.76 6.57 -14.58
N GLU A 47 -3.00 6.10 -14.70
CA GLU A 47 -3.99 6.11 -13.63
C GLU A 47 -3.52 5.27 -12.43
N LYS A 48 -3.03 4.04 -12.68
CA LYS A 48 -2.44 3.19 -11.64
C LYS A 48 -1.21 3.84 -10.99
N HIS A 49 -0.39 4.55 -11.77
CA HIS A 49 0.78 5.25 -11.23
C HIS A 49 0.35 6.42 -10.34
N GLN A 50 -0.64 7.21 -10.78
CA GLN A 50 -1.20 8.31 -9.99
C GLN A 50 -1.80 7.81 -8.68
N GLU A 51 -2.60 6.73 -8.72
CA GLU A 51 -3.19 6.12 -7.51
C GLU A 51 -2.11 5.67 -6.50
N LYS A 52 -1.00 5.10 -6.99
CA LYS A 52 0.13 4.71 -6.13
C LYS A 52 0.79 5.91 -5.47
N VAL A 53 1.04 6.97 -6.23
CA VAL A 53 1.65 8.21 -5.72
C VAL A 53 0.73 8.87 -4.68
N GLU A 54 -0.57 8.92 -4.93
CA GLU A 54 -1.54 9.48 -4.00
C GLU A 54 -1.62 8.67 -2.70
N LYS A 55 -1.61 7.33 -2.78
CA LYS A 55 -1.55 6.48 -1.59
C LYS A 55 -0.28 6.75 -0.79
N GLN A 56 0.88 6.78 -1.45
CA GLN A 56 2.15 7.06 -0.78
C GLN A 56 2.17 8.43 -0.09
N ARG A 57 1.63 9.47 -0.73
CA ARG A 57 1.49 10.80 -0.12
C ARG A 57 0.58 10.77 1.11
N LYS A 58 -0.59 10.13 1.02
CA LYS A 58 -1.48 9.95 2.18
C LYS A 58 -0.77 9.24 3.33
N PHE A 59 -0.03 8.15 3.07
CA PHE A 59 0.73 7.47 4.11
C PHE A 59 1.89 8.30 4.67
N ALA A 60 2.51 9.17 3.88
CA ALA A 60 3.53 10.11 4.37
C ALA A 60 2.93 11.22 5.25
N ASP A 61 1.71 11.67 4.92
CA ASP A 61 0.98 12.69 5.68
C ASP A 61 0.30 12.11 6.93
N LEU A 62 0.05 10.80 6.99
CA LEU A 62 -0.18 10.07 8.24
C LEU A 62 1.15 10.01 9.02
N SER A 63 1.56 11.14 9.58
CA SER A 63 2.57 11.14 10.65
C SER A 63 2.07 10.18 11.74
N LEU A 64 2.91 9.23 12.15
CA LEU A 64 2.61 8.35 13.28
C LEU A 64 2.02 9.16 14.44
N ASP A 65 0.93 8.68 15.02
CA ASP A 65 0.30 9.37 16.16
C ASP A 65 1.34 9.55 17.26
N LYS A 66 1.60 10.81 17.62
CA LYS A 66 2.61 11.17 18.63
C LYS A 66 2.36 10.45 19.96
N GLU A 67 1.09 10.20 20.26
CA GLU A 67 0.67 9.43 21.43
C GLU A 67 1.21 8.00 21.39
N ILE A 68 1.13 7.29 20.25
CA ILE A 68 1.65 5.94 20.11
C ILE A 68 3.17 5.92 20.31
N LEU A 69 3.89 6.86 19.70
CA LEU A 69 5.34 6.96 19.85
C LEU A 69 5.74 7.24 21.32
N ASP A 70 5.00 8.11 22.00
CA ASP A 70 5.23 8.41 23.41
C ASP A 70 4.92 7.20 24.29
N HIS A 71 3.90 6.40 23.96
CA HIS A 71 3.59 5.16 24.66
C HIS A 71 4.67 4.09 24.46
N GLU A 72 5.15 3.89 23.23
CA GLU A 72 6.23 2.94 22.94
C GLU A 72 7.51 3.33 23.68
N THR A 73 7.92 4.60 23.62
CA THR A 73 9.13 5.08 24.32
C THR A 73 9.02 4.95 25.83
N LYS A 74 7.86 5.25 26.43
CA LYS A 74 7.64 5.01 27.87
C LYS A 74 7.70 3.52 28.20
N ARG A 75 7.04 2.68 27.39
CA ARG A 75 7.04 1.22 27.58
C ARG A 75 8.45 0.64 27.51
N GLU A 76 9.29 1.08 26.58
CA GLU A 76 10.67 0.63 26.47
C GLU A 76 11.49 0.94 27.73
N ILE A 77 11.26 2.10 28.36
CA ILE A 77 11.90 2.46 29.62
C ILE A 77 11.43 1.52 30.73
N GLU A 78 10.11 1.32 30.87
CA GLU A 78 9.54 0.44 31.88
C GLU A 78 10.01 -1.00 31.77
N VAL A 79 10.14 -1.53 30.54
CA VAL A 79 10.70 -2.86 30.29
C VAL A 79 12.15 -2.94 30.77
N LYS A 80 12.98 -1.95 30.42
CA LYS A 80 14.39 -1.93 30.88
C LYS A 80 14.51 -1.80 32.40
N VAL A 81 13.61 -1.06 33.04
CA VAL A 81 13.55 -0.89 34.49
C VAL A 81 13.18 -2.22 35.17
N MET A 82 12.18 -2.94 34.65
CA MET A 82 11.84 -4.29 35.14
C MET A 82 12.98 -5.28 34.94
N GLU A 83 13.57 -5.34 33.76
CA GLU A 83 14.73 -6.21 33.51
C GLU A 83 15.91 -5.90 34.44
N TYR A 84 16.09 -4.64 34.82
CA TYR A 84 17.13 -4.24 35.78
C TYR A 84 16.80 -4.70 37.19
N ARG A 85 15.54 -4.56 37.62
CA ARG A 85 15.07 -5.08 38.92
C ARG A 85 15.32 -6.59 39.03
N ASP A 86 14.89 -7.36 38.03
CA ASP A 86 15.07 -8.82 37.99
C ASP A 86 16.56 -9.21 38.11
N LYS A 87 17.46 -8.45 37.47
CA LYS A 87 18.91 -8.68 37.57
C LYS A 87 19.45 -8.39 38.97
N VAL A 88 19.03 -7.28 39.58
CA VAL A 88 19.49 -6.90 40.92
C VAL A 88 19.01 -7.91 41.96
N GLU A 89 17.75 -8.35 41.86
CA GLU A 89 17.17 -9.39 42.73
C GLU A 89 17.89 -10.75 42.56
N ALA A 90 18.22 -11.13 41.32
CA ALA A 90 18.94 -12.37 41.04
C ALA A 90 20.40 -12.36 41.52
N GLU A 91 21.11 -11.23 41.37
CA GLU A 91 22.52 -11.11 41.77
C GLU A 91 22.68 -10.88 43.28
N ASN A 92 21.71 -10.25 43.94
CA ASN A 92 21.80 -9.83 45.33
C ASN A 92 20.60 -10.34 46.16
N SER A 93 20.52 -11.64 46.37
CA SER A 93 19.42 -12.30 47.11
C SER A 93 19.29 -11.91 48.60
N ASN A 94 20.21 -11.07 49.12
CA ASN A 94 20.24 -10.61 50.51
C ASN A 94 19.96 -9.10 50.66
N MET A 95 19.69 -8.38 49.58
CA MET A 95 19.33 -6.96 49.65
C MET A 95 17.88 -6.80 50.13
N GLU A 96 17.63 -5.75 50.89
CA GLU A 96 16.28 -5.40 51.33
C GLU A 96 15.52 -4.74 50.16
N ASP A 97 14.21 -5.00 50.05
CA ASP A 97 13.37 -4.50 48.95
C ASP A 97 13.47 -2.98 48.77
N GLU A 98 13.63 -2.25 49.88
CA GLU A 98 13.78 -0.80 49.91
C GLU A 98 15.08 -0.31 49.23
N GLU A 99 16.17 -1.08 49.32
CA GLU A 99 17.44 -0.76 48.66
C GLU A 99 17.36 -1.02 47.16
N ILE A 100 16.66 -2.10 46.77
CA ILE A 100 16.41 -2.48 45.37
C ILE A 100 15.56 -1.40 44.69
N ASP A 101 14.47 -0.95 45.32
CA ASP A 101 13.61 0.10 44.79
C ASP A 101 14.38 1.42 44.57
N GLN A 102 15.28 1.80 45.50
CA GLN A 102 16.13 2.98 45.33
C GLN A 102 17.10 2.87 44.14
N LEU A 103 17.66 1.69 43.89
CA LEU A 103 18.54 1.44 42.74
C LEU A 103 17.76 1.49 41.42
N VAL A 104 16.58 0.87 41.40
CA VAL A 104 15.66 0.86 40.26
C VAL A 104 15.19 2.27 39.92
N ASP A 105 14.86 3.10 40.91
CA ASP A 105 14.46 4.49 40.69
C ASP A 105 15.61 5.36 40.17
N LYS A 106 16.83 5.18 40.69
CA LYS A 106 18.03 5.85 40.12
C LYS A 106 18.25 5.45 38.67
N TYR A 107 18.03 4.17 38.34
CA TYR A 107 18.16 3.66 36.98
C TYR A 107 17.06 4.23 36.05
N ARG A 108 15.81 4.31 36.52
CA ARG A 108 14.70 4.95 35.79
C ARG A 108 14.99 6.42 35.48
N ILE A 109 15.47 7.19 36.46
CA ILE A 109 15.86 8.61 36.26
C ILE A 109 17.00 8.72 35.24
N LYS A 110 17.97 7.81 35.27
CA LYS A 110 19.07 7.77 34.31
C LYS A 110 18.57 7.55 32.88
N LEU A 111 17.64 6.61 32.67
CA LEU A 111 17.07 6.33 31.34
C LEU A 111 16.27 7.52 30.78
N HIS A 112 15.58 8.29 31.64
CA HIS A 112 14.89 9.51 31.23
C HIS A 112 15.84 10.67 30.87
N LYS A 113 17.03 10.74 31.47
CA LYS A 113 18.02 11.81 31.24
C LYS A 113 18.91 11.62 30.01
N VAL A 114 19.01 10.41 29.46
CA VAL A 114 19.86 10.10 28.30
C VAL A 114 19.23 10.56 26.97
N ARG A 115 18.04 11.16 27.01
CA ARG A 115 17.29 11.63 25.85
C ARG A 115 17.57 13.09 25.51
#